data_AF-A0AAD5XHN9-F1
#
_entry.id   AF-A0AAD5XHN9-F1
#
_cell.length_a   1.000
_cell.length_b   1.000
_cell.length_c   1.000
_cell.angle_alpha   90.00
_cell.angle_beta   90.00
_cell.angle_gamma   90.00
#
_symmetry.space_group_name_H-M   'P 1'
#
loop_
_entity.id
_entity.type
_entity.pdbx_description
1 polymer ?
#
loop_
_entity_poly.entity_id
_entity_poly.type
_entity_poly.pdbx_seq_one_letter_code
_entity_poly.pdbx_strand_id
1 'polypeptide(L)'
;MASSTVVGAQLLEHFGLSDEVYAEYIWQLVEDDGMDDGDKADIIVEFLSEAVGTETESVRTVVEGLISQLGAEKEKKREREKEKAQQEQEKAKEHAAREKAALKEKEDGQGETAKKAPLSREEKKARERLLRQYGYAVDDTEETADGETDFVHGSATATHAAPDAPAPANLNVQRVKDAERVRRAKLASEHAGE
;
A
#
# COMPACT_ATOMS: atom_id res chain seq x y z
N MET A 1 3.59 27.94 -5.39
CA MET A 1 2.54 28.95 -5.67
C MET A 1 2.30 29.88 -4.48
N ALA A 2 2.00 29.38 -3.27
CA ALA A 2 1.82 30.27 -2.10
C ALA A 2 3.11 30.96 -1.61
N SER A 3 4.28 30.36 -1.82
CA SER A 3 5.54 30.92 -1.30
C SER A 3 6.18 31.96 -2.24
N SER A 4 6.10 31.82 -3.58
CA SER A 4 6.57 32.88 -4.49
C SER A 4 5.68 34.13 -4.45
N THR A 5 4.40 33.99 -4.09
CA THR A 5 3.50 35.13 -3.88
C THR A 5 3.87 35.93 -2.62
N VAL A 6 4.36 35.27 -1.56
CA VAL A 6 4.92 35.95 -0.38
C VAL A 6 6.19 36.74 -0.75
N VAL A 7 7.07 36.15 -1.56
CA VAL A 7 8.26 36.84 -2.06
C VAL A 7 7.87 38.04 -2.91
N GLY A 8 6.95 37.87 -3.88
CA GLY A 8 6.48 38.96 -4.72
C GLY A 8 5.83 40.11 -3.94
N ALA A 9 5.08 39.81 -2.87
CA ALA A 9 4.50 40.83 -2.00
C ALA A 9 5.59 41.64 -1.27
N GLN A 10 6.61 40.97 -0.73
CA GLN A 10 7.76 41.60 -0.06
C GLN A 10 8.55 42.49 -1.02
N LEU A 11 8.81 42.00 -2.24
CA LEU A 11 9.52 42.77 -3.27
C LEU A 11 8.74 44.01 -3.71
N LEU A 12 7.42 43.88 -3.85
CA LEU A 12 6.55 45.00 -4.20
C LEU A 12 6.50 46.05 -3.08
N GLU A 13 6.39 45.59 -1.83
CA GLU A 13 6.29 46.47 -0.65
C GLU A 13 7.59 47.24 -0.40
N HIS A 14 8.75 46.59 -0.48
CA HIS A 14 10.03 47.19 -0.11
C HIS A 14 10.77 47.85 -1.29
N PHE A 15 10.60 47.33 -2.51
CA PHE A 15 11.37 47.76 -3.68
C PHE A 15 10.51 48.24 -4.85
N GLY A 16 9.17 48.12 -4.76
CA GLY A 16 8.27 48.47 -5.86
C GLY A 16 8.38 47.51 -7.06
N LEU A 17 8.97 46.33 -6.88
CA LEU A 17 9.13 45.33 -7.92
C LEU A 17 7.88 44.43 -7.99
N SER A 18 7.09 44.56 -9.06
CA SER A 18 5.90 43.75 -9.30
C SER A 18 6.11 42.59 -10.27
N ASP A 19 7.31 42.46 -10.83
CA ASP A 19 7.62 41.45 -11.84
C ASP A 19 7.81 40.08 -11.18
N GLU A 20 6.98 39.13 -11.60
CA GLU A 20 6.91 37.77 -11.06
C GLU A 20 8.21 36.98 -11.31
N VAL A 21 8.99 37.34 -12.34
CA VAL A 21 10.27 36.69 -12.64
C VAL A 21 11.28 36.87 -11.50
N TYR A 22 11.31 38.05 -10.88
CA TYR A 22 12.17 38.30 -9.72
C TYR A 22 11.75 37.45 -8.53
N ALA A 23 10.44 37.37 -8.29
CA ALA A 23 9.89 36.59 -7.19
C ALA A 23 10.15 35.09 -7.37
N GLU A 24 10.01 34.57 -8.59
CA GLU A 24 10.30 33.17 -8.91
C GLU A 24 11.78 32.85 -8.75
N TYR A 25 12.67 33.68 -9.29
CA TYR A 25 14.12 33.49 -9.17
C TYR A 25 14.57 33.44 -7.71
N ILE A 26 14.15 34.43 -6.91
CA ILE A 26 14.49 34.49 -5.48
C ILE A 26 13.89 33.30 -4.75
N TRP A 27 12.64 32.94 -5.02
CA TRP A 27 12.01 31.79 -4.39
C TRP A 27 12.77 30.49 -4.69
N GLN A 28 13.23 30.29 -5.93
CA GLN A 28 14.02 29.13 -6.34
C GLN A 28 15.34 29.05 -5.57
N LEU A 29 16.02 30.18 -5.40
CA LEU A 29 17.29 30.24 -4.66
C LEU A 29 17.08 29.96 -3.17
N VAL A 30 15.99 30.48 -2.58
CA VAL A 30 15.66 30.24 -1.17
C VAL A 30 15.24 28.79 -0.93
N GLU A 31 14.57 28.15 -1.88
CA GLU A 31 14.14 26.76 -1.75
C GLU A 31 15.30 25.76 -1.81
N ASP A 32 16.40 26.12 -2.47
CA ASP A 32 17.59 25.28 -2.61
C ASP A 32 18.21 24.93 -1.25
N ASP A 33 18.14 23.65 -0.86
CA ASP A 33 18.73 23.12 0.37
C ASP A 33 20.25 22.86 0.22
N GLY A 34 20.81 23.01 -0.99
CA GLY A 34 22.23 22.79 -1.28
C GLY A 34 23.15 23.97 -0.98
N MET A 35 22.59 25.13 -0.64
CA MET A 35 23.32 26.38 -0.42
C MET A 35 23.06 26.93 0.99
N ASP A 36 24.07 27.56 1.59
CA ASP A 36 23.92 28.23 2.89
C ASP A 36 23.06 29.50 2.77
N ASP A 37 22.34 29.84 3.82
CA ASP A 37 21.45 30.99 3.83
C ASP A 37 22.22 32.32 3.70
N GLY A 38 23.47 32.38 4.17
CA GLY A 38 24.35 33.53 3.95
C GLY A 38 24.71 33.70 2.47
N ASP A 39 25.11 32.62 1.81
CA ASP A 39 25.46 32.65 0.38
C ASP A 39 24.25 33.01 -0.50
N LYS A 40 23.06 32.49 -0.15
CA LYS A 40 21.80 32.88 -0.80
C LYS A 40 21.52 34.36 -0.62
N ALA A 41 21.66 34.88 0.61
CA ALA A 41 21.45 36.28 0.90
C ALA A 41 22.40 37.16 0.06
N ASP A 42 23.67 36.79 -0.03
CA ASP A 42 24.68 37.53 -0.79
C ASP A 42 24.30 37.64 -2.28
N ILE A 43 23.91 36.53 -2.90
CA ILE A 43 23.50 36.49 -4.31
C ILE A 43 22.22 37.32 -4.55
N ILE A 44 21.21 37.15 -3.69
CA ILE A 44 19.93 37.87 -3.83
C ILE A 44 20.15 39.38 -3.64
N VAL A 45 21.00 39.77 -2.68
CA VAL A 45 21.34 41.17 -2.43
C VAL A 45 22.05 41.77 -3.63
N GLU A 46 23.05 41.10 -4.18
CA GLU A 46 23.75 41.57 -5.39
C GLU A 46 22.77 41.77 -6.55
N PHE A 47 21.93 40.77 -6.81
CA PHE A 47 20.93 40.79 -7.87
C PHE A 47 19.89 41.92 -7.70
N LEU A 48 19.34 42.08 -6.50
CA LEU A 48 18.33 43.11 -6.23
C LEU A 48 18.93 44.51 -6.18
N SER A 49 20.15 44.68 -5.66
CA SER A 49 20.83 45.98 -5.66
C SER A 49 21.09 46.49 -7.07
N GLU A 50 21.42 45.61 -8.01
CA GLU A 50 21.56 45.98 -9.43
C GLU A 50 20.21 46.40 -10.05
N ALA A 51 19.12 45.71 -9.70
CA ALA A 51 17.80 45.98 -10.26
C ALA A 51 17.15 47.26 -9.71
N VAL A 52 17.29 47.52 -8.40
CA VAL A 52 16.59 48.60 -7.69
C VAL A 52 17.45 49.87 -7.59
N GLY A 53 18.78 49.74 -7.74
CA GLY A 53 19.71 50.87 -7.62
C GLY A 53 19.79 51.45 -6.20
N THR A 54 19.43 50.65 -5.19
CA THR A 54 19.44 51.00 -3.77
C THR A 54 20.69 50.50 -3.04
N GLU A 55 20.99 51.10 -1.89
CA GLU A 55 22.10 50.69 -1.04
C GLU A 55 21.99 49.22 -0.61
N THR A 56 23.09 48.48 -0.76
CA THR A 56 23.19 47.04 -0.49
C THR A 56 22.80 46.65 0.93
N GLU A 57 23.11 47.49 1.92
CA GLU A 57 22.77 47.22 3.34
C GLU A 57 21.24 47.22 3.59
N SER A 58 20.51 48.12 2.91
CA SER A 58 19.06 48.19 3.01
C SER A 58 18.39 46.96 2.38
N VAL A 59 18.90 46.53 1.23
CA VAL A 59 18.43 45.34 0.51
C VAL A 59 18.71 44.08 1.34
N ARG A 60 19.92 43.97 1.91
CA ARG A 60 20.32 42.85 2.78
C ARG A 60 19.37 42.63 3.94
N THR A 61 18.98 43.69 4.64
CA THR A 61 18.08 43.57 5.80
C THR A 61 16.74 42.94 5.41
N VAL A 62 16.19 43.30 4.25
CA VAL A 62 14.93 42.75 3.73
C VAL A 62 15.10 41.29 3.31
N VAL A 63 16.19 40.98 2.61
CA VAL A 63 16.50 39.62 2.13
C VAL A 63 16.71 38.64 3.28
N GLU A 64 17.49 39.01 4.29
CA GLU A 64 17.71 38.18 5.48
C GLU A 64 16.39 37.92 6.23
N GLY A 65 15.53 38.94 6.33
CA GLY A 65 14.19 38.79 6.88
C GLY A 65 13.31 37.83 6.07
N LEU A 66 13.37 37.91 4.74
CA LEU A 66 12.63 37.05 3.82
C LEU A 66 13.07 35.58 3.92
N ILE A 67 14.38 35.32 3.91
CA ILE A 67 14.94 33.98 4.07
C ILE A 67 14.53 33.38 5.42
N SER A 68 14.64 34.17 6.50
CA SER A 68 14.24 33.73 7.84
C SER A 68 12.75 33.37 7.92
N GLN A 69 11.88 34.19 7.34
CA GLN A 69 10.43 33.93 7.30
C GLN A 69 10.10 32.65 6.54
N LEU A 70 10.68 32.48 5.34
CA LEU A 70 10.46 31.29 4.52
C LEU A 70 11.04 30.03 5.18
N GLY A 71 12.18 30.14 5.85
CA GLY A 71 12.77 29.07 6.65
C GLY A 71 11.84 28.61 7.78
N ALA A 72 11.29 29.55 8.55
CA ALA A 72 10.34 29.26 9.62
C ALA A 72 9.05 28.60 9.10
N GLU A 73 8.52 29.05 7.95
CA GLU A 73 7.36 28.42 7.32
C GLU A 73 7.67 26.99 6.83
N LYS A 74 8.85 26.78 6.24
CA LYS A 74 9.32 25.47 5.78
C LYS A 74 9.46 24.49 6.94
N GLU A 75 10.05 24.92 8.04
CA GLU A 75 10.18 24.11 9.26
C GLU A 75 8.81 23.74 9.85
N LYS A 76 7.93 24.73 10.02
CA LYS A 76 6.56 24.52 10.50
C LYS A 76 5.76 23.56 9.62
N LYS A 77 5.97 23.61 8.30
CA LYS A 77 5.36 22.67 7.36
C LYS A 77 5.92 21.26 7.56
N ARG A 78 7.24 21.11 7.69
CA ARG A 78 7.90 19.82 7.96
C ARG A 78 7.41 19.21 9.28
N GLU A 79 7.23 19.99 10.33
CA GLU A 79 6.68 19.52 11.60
C GLU A 79 5.25 19.01 11.47
N ARG A 80 4.38 19.77 10.79
CA ARG A 80 3.00 19.36 10.54
C ARG A 80 2.90 18.08 9.71
N GLU A 81 3.79 17.90 8.74
CA GLU A 81 3.84 16.68 7.94
C GLU A 81 4.31 15.48 8.78
N LYS A 82 5.31 15.67 9.64
CA LYS A 82 5.76 14.62 10.59
C LYS A 82 4.65 14.23 11.56
N GLU A 83 3.93 15.19 12.12
CA GLU A 83 2.83 14.92 13.06
C GLU A 83 1.69 14.15 12.37
N LYS A 84 1.31 14.55 11.15
CA LYS A 84 0.30 13.82 10.35
C LYS A 84 0.74 12.39 10.05
N ALA A 85 2.00 12.19 9.64
CA ALA A 85 2.53 10.87 9.37
C ALA A 85 2.52 9.98 10.63
N GLN A 86 2.84 10.54 11.80
CA GLN A 86 2.76 9.81 13.07
C GLN A 86 1.32 9.43 13.41
N GLN A 87 0.36 10.36 13.28
CA GLN A 87 -1.05 10.08 13.53
C GLN A 87 -1.62 9.02 12.58
N GLU A 88 -1.23 9.03 11.30
CA GLU A 88 -1.63 8.00 10.34
C GLU A 88 -1.03 6.64 10.69
N GLN A 89 0.23 6.61 11.13
CA GLN A 89 0.88 5.38 11.57
C GLN A 89 0.21 4.79 12.83
N GLU A 90 -0.19 5.63 13.78
CA GLU A 90 -0.92 5.21 14.98
C GLU A 90 -2.30 4.64 14.63
N LYS A 91 -3.06 5.35 13.79
CA LYS A 91 -4.37 4.86 13.30
C LYS A 91 -4.25 3.54 12.55
N ALA A 92 -3.21 3.38 11.73
CA ALA A 92 -2.96 2.14 11.01
C ALA A 92 -2.64 0.97 11.97
N LYS A 93 -1.84 1.22 13.01
CA LYS A 93 -1.53 0.23 14.06
C LYS A 93 -2.80 -0.15 14.85
N GLU A 94 -3.62 0.81 15.21
CA GLU A 94 -4.89 0.56 15.92
C GLU A 94 -5.85 -0.28 15.06
N HIS A 95 -6.00 0.07 13.78
CA HIS A 95 -6.84 -0.68 12.85
C HIS A 95 -6.34 -2.11 12.68
N ALA A 96 -5.02 -2.31 12.51
CA ALA A 96 -4.42 -3.63 12.40
C ALA A 96 -4.58 -4.46 13.69
N ALA A 97 -4.48 -3.83 14.86
CA ALA A 97 -4.71 -4.50 16.14
C ALA A 97 -6.17 -4.94 16.29
N ARG A 98 -7.12 -4.08 15.89
CA ARG A 98 -8.55 -4.39 15.93
C ARG A 98 -8.94 -5.51 14.97
N GLU A 99 -8.37 -5.53 13.76
CA GLU A 99 -8.59 -6.59 12.79
C GLU A 99 -8.04 -7.94 13.27
N LYS A 100 -6.83 -7.94 13.86
CA LYS A 100 -6.26 -9.14 14.49
C LYS A 100 -7.10 -9.65 15.66
N ALA A 101 -7.62 -8.74 16.51
CA ALA A 101 -8.51 -9.11 17.60
C ALA A 101 -9.83 -9.72 17.08
N ALA A 102 -10.42 -9.15 16.02
CA ALA A 102 -11.64 -9.68 15.40
C ALA A 102 -11.43 -11.03 14.69
N LEU A 103 -10.26 -11.28 14.12
CA LEU A 103 -9.90 -12.59 13.57
C LEU A 103 -9.72 -13.63 14.67
N LYS A 104 -9.07 -13.26 15.78
CA LYS A 104 -8.87 -14.15 16.92
C LYS A 104 -10.20 -14.54 17.59
N GLU A 105 -11.14 -13.60 17.72
CA GLU A 105 -12.49 -13.88 18.25
C GLU A 105 -13.27 -14.85 17.34
N LYS A 106 -13.07 -14.78 16.02
CA LYS A 106 -13.66 -15.75 15.07
C LYS A 106 -13.01 -17.14 15.13
N GLU A 107 -11.71 -17.21 15.38
CA GLU A 107 -10.98 -18.47 15.55
C GLU A 107 -11.32 -19.15 16.89
N ASP A 108 -11.35 -18.37 17.98
CA ASP A 108 -11.72 -18.88 19.32
C ASP A 108 -13.19 -19.32 19.38
N GLY A 109 -14.08 -18.71 18.57
CA GLY A 109 -15.47 -19.13 18.38
C GLY A 109 -15.66 -20.43 17.56
N GLN A 110 -14.62 -20.94 16.90
CA GLN A 110 -14.63 -22.25 16.22
C GLN A 110 -13.97 -23.37 17.05
N GLY A 111 -13.41 -23.04 18.22
CA GLY A 111 -12.74 -23.98 19.13
C GLY A 111 -13.68 -24.90 19.92
N GLU A 112 -14.97 -24.57 20.03
CA GLU A 112 -15.97 -25.55 20.48
C GLU A 112 -16.31 -26.47 19.31
N THR A 113 -15.40 -27.41 19.02
CA THR A 113 -15.76 -28.62 18.29
C THR A 113 -16.82 -29.35 19.12
N ALA A 114 -18.08 -29.05 18.82
CA ALA A 114 -19.22 -29.84 19.27
C ALA A 114 -18.86 -31.32 19.05
N LYS A 115 -18.72 -32.07 20.14
CA LYS A 115 -18.48 -33.51 20.12
C LYS A 115 -19.52 -34.09 19.17
N LYS A 116 -19.10 -34.47 17.95
CA LYS A 116 -20.02 -34.93 16.90
C LYS A 116 -20.81 -36.09 17.47
N ALA A 117 -22.12 -35.91 17.62
CA ALA A 117 -22.99 -36.96 18.11
C ALA A 117 -22.80 -38.22 17.25
N PRO A 118 -22.75 -39.43 17.85
CA PRO A 118 -22.62 -40.65 17.08
C PRO A 118 -23.82 -40.77 16.14
N LEU A 119 -23.57 -40.75 14.82
CA LEU A 119 -24.59 -40.89 13.79
C LEU A 119 -25.49 -42.10 14.09
N SER A 120 -26.80 -41.89 14.03
CA SER A 120 -27.80 -42.94 14.18
C SER A 120 -27.65 -43.99 13.06
N ARG A 121 -28.27 -45.17 13.25
CA ARG A 121 -28.19 -46.27 12.25
C ARG A 121 -28.72 -45.86 10.87
N GLU A 122 -29.72 -44.98 10.83
CA GLU A 122 -30.31 -44.49 9.58
C GLU A 122 -29.39 -43.50 8.88
N GLU A 123 -28.78 -42.58 9.62
CA GLU A 123 -27.82 -41.60 9.08
C GLU A 123 -26.53 -42.27 8.59
N LYS A 124 -26.09 -43.34 9.27
CA LYS A 124 -24.97 -44.16 8.80
C LYS A 124 -25.27 -44.83 7.46
N LYS A 125 -26.48 -45.40 7.30
CA LYS A 125 -26.92 -45.99 6.03
C LYS A 125 -27.06 -44.94 4.92
N ALA A 126 -27.55 -43.75 5.24
CA ALA A 126 -27.65 -42.66 4.27
C ALA A 126 -26.25 -42.20 3.81
N ARG A 127 -25.32 -42.06 4.75
CA ARG A 127 -23.91 -41.75 4.47
C ARG A 127 -23.25 -42.83 3.60
N GLU A 128 -23.46 -44.10 3.93
CA GLU A 128 -22.90 -45.22 3.17
C GLU A 128 -23.51 -45.32 1.77
N ARG A 129 -24.82 -45.05 1.62
CA ARG A 129 -25.48 -44.95 0.32
C ARG A 129 -24.91 -43.80 -0.53
N LEU A 130 -24.65 -42.64 0.07
CA LEU A 130 -24.04 -41.51 -0.62
C LEU A 130 -22.58 -41.80 -1.01
N LEU A 131 -21.81 -42.42 -0.12
CA LEU A 131 -20.46 -42.91 -0.43
C LEU A 131 -20.48 -43.96 -1.54
N ARG A 132 -21.50 -44.81 -1.62
CA ARG A 132 -21.62 -45.77 -2.72
C ARG A 132 -22.03 -45.11 -4.04
N GLN A 133 -22.81 -44.03 -3.99
CA GLN A 133 -23.27 -43.32 -5.18
C GLN A 133 -22.23 -42.33 -5.74
N TYR A 134 -21.42 -41.73 -4.88
CA TYR A 134 -20.54 -40.61 -5.21
C TYR A 134 -19.11 -40.78 -4.71
N GLY A 135 -18.82 -41.84 -3.97
CA GLY A 135 -17.46 -42.16 -3.55
C GLY A 135 -16.66 -42.66 -4.74
N TYR A 136 -15.49 -42.06 -4.93
CA TYR A 136 -14.49 -42.55 -5.85
C TYR A 136 -13.82 -43.77 -5.20
N ALA A 137 -13.65 -44.85 -5.96
CA ALA A 137 -12.76 -45.92 -5.55
C ALA A 137 -11.35 -45.32 -5.47
N VAL A 138 -10.79 -45.29 -4.26
CA VAL A 138 -9.37 -45.02 -4.08
C VAL A 138 -8.70 -46.37 -4.30
N ASP A 139 -7.88 -46.48 -5.34
CA ASP A 139 -7.07 -47.67 -5.56
C ASP A 139 -6.10 -47.80 -4.37
N ASP A 140 -6.11 -48.95 -3.69
CA ASP A 140 -5.14 -49.23 -2.63
C ASP A 140 -3.75 -49.32 -3.26
N THR A 141 -2.84 -48.45 -2.83
CA THR A 141 -1.43 -48.47 -3.23
C THR A 141 -0.66 -49.40 -2.28
N GLU A 142 -0.21 -50.55 -2.77
CA GLU A 142 0.77 -51.36 -2.07
C GLU A 142 2.19 -50.96 -2.50
N GLU A 143 3.05 -50.61 -1.53
CA GLU A 143 4.48 -50.35 -1.77
C GLU A 143 5.22 -51.68 -1.93
N THR A 144 5.76 -51.92 -3.13
CA THR A 144 6.70 -53.03 -3.37
C THR A 144 8.10 -52.69 -2.83
N ALA A 145 8.88 -53.71 -2.48
CA ALA A 145 10.16 -53.59 -1.75
C ALA A 145 11.27 -52.73 -2.39
N ASP A 146 11.10 -52.28 -3.64
CA ASP A 146 12.02 -51.39 -4.35
C ASP A 146 11.55 -49.92 -4.41
N GLY A 147 10.44 -49.58 -3.75
CA GLY A 147 10.02 -48.18 -3.54
C GLY A 147 9.28 -47.51 -4.71
N GLU A 148 8.88 -48.24 -5.75
CA GLU A 148 7.94 -47.75 -6.78
C GLU A 148 6.48 -48.15 -6.48
N THR A 149 5.56 -47.22 -6.70
CA THR A 149 4.11 -47.36 -6.48
C THR A 149 3.45 -47.82 -7.77
N ASP A 150 2.88 -49.03 -7.78
CA ASP A 150 2.15 -49.57 -8.93
C ASP A 150 0.64 -49.60 -8.64
N PHE A 151 -0.17 -49.04 -9.54
CA PHE A 151 -1.62 -48.94 -9.38
C PHE A 151 -2.30 -50.21 -9.92
N VAL A 152 -2.78 -51.10 -9.04
CA VAL A 152 -3.53 -52.29 -9.47
C VAL A 152 -4.97 -51.91 -9.79
N HIS A 153 -5.26 -51.65 -11.07
CA HIS A 153 -6.63 -51.41 -11.53
C HIS A 153 -7.47 -52.70 -11.50
N GLY A 154 -8.28 -52.86 -10.45
CA GLY A 154 -9.33 -53.87 -10.42
C GLY A 154 -10.45 -53.53 -11.41
N SER A 155 -10.73 -54.42 -12.38
CA SER A 155 -11.79 -54.21 -13.36
C SER A 155 -13.19 -54.25 -12.70
N ALA A 156 -13.76 -53.10 -12.42
CA ALA A 156 -15.17 -52.97 -12.07
C ALA A 156 -15.86 -52.03 -13.08
N THR A 157 -16.60 -52.62 -14.01
CA THR A 157 -17.45 -51.95 -14.98
C THR A 157 -18.59 -51.23 -14.27
N ALA A 158 -18.44 -49.93 -14.03
CA ALA A 158 -19.50 -49.07 -13.50
C ALA A 158 -20.33 -48.47 -14.65
N THR A 159 -21.54 -48.99 -14.84
CA THR A 159 -22.53 -48.46 -15.77
C THR A 159 -23.19 -47.23 -15.14
N HIS A 160 -22.87 -46.03 -15.61
CA HIS A 160 -23.54 -44.80 -15.17
C HIS A 160 -24.64 -44.39 -16.15
N ALA A 161 -25.89 -44.44 -15.67
CA ALA A 161 -27.01 -43.76 -16.30
C ALA A 161 -26.88 -42.24 -16.06
N ALA A 162 -26.96 -41.46 -17.13
CA ALA A 162 -26.84 -40.01 -17.12
C ALA A 162 -28.08 -39.32 -16.51
N PRO A 163 -27.92 -38.23 -15.74
CA PRO A 163 -29.00 -37.29 -15.51
C PRO A 163 -28.82 -36.00 -16.34
N ASP A 164 -29.98 -35.53 -16.80
CA ASP A 164 -30.22 -34.31 -17.57
C ASP A 164 -29.79 -33.01 -16.88
N ALA A 165 -29.39 -32.06 -17.73
CA ALA A 165 -29.09 -30.63 -17.50
C ALA A 165 -27.78 -30.26 -16.76
N PRO A 166 -26.88 -29.45 -17.37
CA PRO A 166 -25.67 -28.99 -16.72
C PRO A 166 -25.98 -27.94 -15.65
N ALA A 167 -25.56 -28.21 -14.41
CA ALA A 167 -25.52 -27.19 -13.36
C ALA A 167 -24.60 -26.02 -13.78
N PRO A 168 -24.95 -24.76 -13.45
CA PRO A 168 -24.11 -23.63 -13.80
C PRO A 168 -22.70 -23.80 -13.22
N ALA A 169 -21.69 -23.64 -14.08
CA ALA A 169 -20.29 -23.89 -13.73
C ALA A 169 -19.87 -23.08 -12.51
N ASN A 170 -19.27 -23.75 -11.52
CA ASN A 170 -18.75 -23.10 -10.33
C ASN A 170 -17.49 -22.27 -10.69
N LEU A 171 -17.67 -20.96 -10.82
CA LEU A 171 -16.61 -20.01 -11.19
C LEU A 171 -15.67 -19.64 -10.02
N ASN A 172 -15.90 -20.15 -8.80
CA ASN A 172 -15.07 -19.80 -7.66
C ASN A 172 -13.62 -20.27 -7.84
N VAL A 173 -13.42 -21.43 -8.46
CA VAL A 173 -12.07 -21.94 -8.77
C VAL A 173 -11.33 -21.01 -9.74
N GLN A 174 -12.03 -20.45 -10.73
CA GLN A 174 -11.44 -19.50 -11.68
C GLN A 174 -11.08 -18.18 -11.00
N ARG A 175 -11.97 -17.64 -10.16
CA ARG A 175 -11.71 -16.41 -9.39
C ARG A 175 -10.48 -16.54 -8.48
N VAL A 176 -10.32 -17.68 -7.80
CA VAL A 176 -9.16 -17.92 -6.93
C VAL A 176 -7.86 -18.03 -7.74
N LYS A 177 -7.89 -18.72 -8.88
CA LYS A 177 -6.73 -18.82 -9.79
C LYS A 177 -6.32 -17.47 -10.36
N ASP A 178 -7.28 -16.63 -10.76
CA ASP A 178 -6.99 -15.30 -11.28
C ASP A 178 -6.40 -14.38 -10.21
N ALA A 179 -6.94 -14.44 -8.98
CA ALA A 179 -6.42 -13.66 -7.85
C ALA A 179 -4.98 -14.07 -7.48
N GLU A 180 -4.66 -15.36 -7.48
CA GLU A 180 -3.30 -15.83 -7.21
C GLU A 180 -2.31 -15.42 -8.32
N ARG A 181 -2.73 -15.47 -9.59
CA ARG A 181 -1.91 -15.03 -10.73
C ARG A 181 -1.57 -13.55 -10.65
N VAL A 182 -2.54 -12.70 -10.31
CA VAL A 182 -2.30 -11.26 -10.10
C VAL A 182 -1.35 -11.03 -8.94
N ARG A 183 -1.51 -11.76 -7.83
CA ARG A 183 -0.62 -11.66 -6.67
C ARG A 183 0.82 -12.06 -7.00
N ARG A 184 1.03 -13.15 -7.74
CA ARG A 184 2.37 -13.57 -8.19
C ARG A 184 2.99 -12.57 -9.18
N ALA A 185 2.21 -12.03 -10.10
CA ALA A 185 2.70 -11.02 -11.05
C ALA A 185 3.14 -9.73 -10.34
N LYS A 186 2.39 -9.30 -9.32
CA LYS A 186 2.74 -8.12 -8.52
C LYS A 186 4.04 -8.32 -7.73
N LEU A 187 4.19 -9.46 -7.05
CA LEU A 187 5.42 -9.81 -6.34
C LEU A 187 6.62 -9.93 -7.29
N ALA A 188 6.42 -10.50 -8.47
CA ALA A 188 7.48 -10.59 -9.48
C ALA A 188 7.91 -9.21 -10.00
N SER A 189 6.97 -8.26 -10.20
CA SER A 189 7.33 -6.90 -10.59
C SER A 189 8.01 -6.10 -9.49
N GLU A 190 7.69 -6.37 -8.22
CA GLU A 190 8.33 -5.74 -7.06
C GLU A 190 9.78 -6.25 -6.87
N HIS A 191 10.05 -7.52 -7.20
CA HIS A 191 11.39 -8.12 -7.10
C HIS A 191 12.27 -7.97 -8.36
N ALA A 192 11.73 -7.52 -9.48
CA ALA A 192 12.48 -7.31 -10.73
C ALA A 192 12.88 -5.84 -10.95
N GLY A 193 12.62 -4.96 -9.98
CA GLY A 193 12.91 -3.52 -10.01
C GLY A 193 14.08 -3.06 -9.13
N GLU A 194 14.82 -3.99 -8.51
CA GLU A 194 16.15 -3.78 -7.92
C GLU A 194 17.23 -4.38 -8.82
#